data_AF-A0A7W4D0D8-F1
#
_entry.id   AF-A0A7W4D0D8-F1
#
_cell.length_a   1.000
_cell.length_b   1.000
_cell.length_c   1.000
_cell.angle_alpha   90.00
_cell.angle_beta   90.00
_cell.angle_gamma   90.00
#
_symmetry.space_group_name_H-M   'P 1'
#
loop_
_entity.id
_entity.type
_entity.pdbx_description
1 polymer ?
#
loop_
_entity_poly.entity_id
_entity_poly.type
_entity_poly.pdbx_seq_one_letter_code
_entity_poly.pdbx_strand_id
1 'polypeptide(L)'
;MRIGIPNESPGTRVAATPVTVSALLKLGYDVAVETGAGMLAALPDSAYEEAGAAVVGPETAWSSDIVAMVGEPTDEHLERLHPGQLLIGFLHPRTGTDLVEALAARGVTALSMDMVPRISRAQSLDALSSMANIAGYRAVIEASHEFGRFFAGQVTAAGKVSPAKVFVIGTGVAGLAAIGTAGNLGAEVTATDVRPETAEQVESMGGRFLTVAATDQGISSDGYAKATTADYAARAAELYAKQARDVDIIITTAAIPGRPSPKLITADMVASMRPGSVIVDLAASGGGNCELTRPGESYVTDGGVHIVGYTDLASRLPGQASQLYGTNVVNLMKLLTPGKDGVAQLDFDDEVHRQMTVTRDGEVTFPPPPIEVSVAPAKAAGAVVPTAPVAPPPPPDQWSRFRGVLLAVAVWLLLTLILPGGFLSSILVFGLASVVGYYVIWGVQPALYTPLMSVSNAISGITIVGAITQLTSDLLHVQLLAFVAIVLAGINCVGGFAITHRMLAMFQRS
;
A
#
# COMPACT_ATOMS: atom_id res chain seq x y z
N MET A 1 17.68 -25.78 7.90
CA MET A 1 17.23 -26.08 6.52
C MET A 1 17.73 -25.00 5.58
N ARG A 2 17.81 -25.29 4.29
CA ARG A 2 18.19 -24.35 3.23
C ARG A 2 16.98 -23.93 2.40
N ILE A 3 16.90 -22.63 2.09
CA ILE A 3 15.94 -22.04 1.17
C ILE A 3 16.64 -21.76 -0.16
N GLY A 4 16.12 -22.33 -1.24
CA GLY A 4 16.53 -22.11 -2.62
C GLY A 4 15.66 -21.06 -3.29
N ILE A 5 16.31 -20.10 -3.97
CA ILE A 5 15.69 -19.04 -4.76
C ILE A 5 16.12 -19.23 -6.22
N PRO A 6 15.35 -19.97 -7.03
CA PRO A 6 15.69 -20.24 -8.42
C PRO A 6 15.51 -19.01 -9.33
N ASN A 7 16.11 -19.07 -10.51
CA ASN A 7 15.91 -18.07 -11.56
C ASN A 7 14.70 -18.44 -12.42
N GLU A 8 13.65 -17.62 -12.35
CA GLU A 8 12.38 -17.87 -13.03
C GLU A 8 12.33 -17.17 -14.40
N SER A 9 13.08 -17.67 -15.38
CA SER A 9 13.02 -17.18 -16.77
C SER A 9 11.94 -17.92 -17.58
N PRO A 10 11.06 -17.24 -18.36
CA PRO A 10 10.96 -15.79 -18.54
C PRO A 10 10.11 -15.14 -17.43
N GLY A 11 10.75 -14.36 -16.56
CA GLY A 11 10.12 -13.66 -15.45
C GLY A 11 11.06 -12.61 -14.89
N THR A 12 10.52 -11.46 -14.50
CA THR A 12 11.35 -10.31 -14.08
C THR A 12 11.45 -10.16 -12.57
N ARG A 13 10.62 -10.87 -11.81
CA ARG A 13 10.54 -10.81 -10.35
C ARG A 13 11.31 -11.98 -9.74
N VAL A 14 11.69 -11.86 -8.47
CA VAL A 14 12.40 -12.89 -7.71
C VAL A 14 11.81 -13.06 -6.31
N ALA A 15 11.80 -14.29 -5.79
CA ALA A 15 11.15 -14.63 -4.53
C ALA A 15 11.84 -14.08 -3.28
N ALA A 16 13.11 -13.67 -3.39
CA ALA A 16 13.85 -13.01 -2.33
C ALA A 16 14.74 -11.89 -2.88
N THR A 17 14.83 -10.79 -2.12
CA THR A 17 15.78 -9.69 -2.30
C THR A 17 16.87 -9.76 -1.24
N PRO A 18 18.01 -9.05 -1.40
CA PRO A 18 19.06 -8.95 -0.38
C PRO A 18 18.54 -8.60 1.02
N VAL A 19 17.57 -7.68 1.12
CA VAL A 19 16.94 -7.29 2.40
C VAL A 19 16.22 -8.48 3.04
N THR A 20 15.46 -9.24 2.24
CA THR A 20 14.71 -10.40 2.73
C THR A 20 15.61 -11.59 3.03
N VAL A 21 16.72 -11.76 2.30
CA VAL A 21 17.77 -12.76 2.59
C VAL A 21 18.28 -12.57 4.01
N SER A 22 18.69 -11.35 4.38
CA SER A 22 19.17 -11.08 5.73
C SER A 22 18.09 -11.35 6.80
N ALA A 23 16.80 -11.26 6.46
CA ALA A 23 15.71 -11.62 7.37
C ALA A 23 15.52 -13.14 7.49
N LEU A 24 15.65 -13.90 6.40
CA LEU A 24 15.59 -15.36 6.38
C LEU A 24 16.76 -15.98 7.17
N LEU A 25 17.98 -15.45 7.00
CA LEU A 25 19.15 -15.89 7.77
C LEU A 25 18.94 -15.70 9.29
N LYS A 26 18.29 -14.59 9.71
CA LYS A 26 17.95 -14.33 11.12
C LYS A 26 16.90 -15.31 11.70
N LEU A 27 16.20 -16.06 10.84
CA LEU A 27 15.29 -17.13 11.27
C LEU A 27 15.99 -18.50 11.36
N GLY A 28 17.30 -18.55 11.10
CA GLY A 28 18.12 -19.76 11.19
C GLY A 28 18.28 -20.54 9.89
N TYR A 29 17.79 -20.02 8.77
CA TYR A 29 17.92 -20.67 7.46
C TYR A 29 19.27 -20.36 6.80
N ASP A 30 19.75 -21.29 5.98
CA ASP A 30 20.69 -20.97 4.91
C ASP A 30 19.93 -20.53 3.66
N VAL A 31 20.46 -19.59 2.89
CA VAL A 31 19.81 -19.13 1.65
C VAL A 31 20.76 -19.35 0.46
N ALA A 32 20.28 -20.08 -0.55
CA ALA A 32 20.94 -20.32 -1.81
C ALA A 32 20.17 -19.63 -2.94
N VAL A 33 20.83 -18.73 -3.66
CA VAL A 33 20.24 -17.96 -4.76
C VAL A 33 20.87 -18.41 -6.07
N GLU A 34 20.05 -18.77 -7.05
CA GLU A 34 20.55 -19.12 -8.36
C GLU A 34 21.20 -17.90 -9.03
N THR A 35 22.38 -18.09 -9.64
CA THR A 35 23.08 -17.07 -10.41
C THR A 35 22.14 -16.36 -11.39
N GLY A 36 22.07 -15.04 -11.30
CA GLY A 36 21.25 -14.22 -12.18
C GLY A 36 19.77 -14.11 -11.81
N ALA A 37 19.28 -14.78 -10.77
CA ALA A 37 17.85 -14.80 -10.41
C ALA A 37 17.26 -13.39 -10.17
N GLY A 38 18.05 -12.47 -9.59
CA GLY A 38 17.62 -11.11 -9.30
C GLY A 38 17.89 -10.08 -10.40
N MET A 39 18.55 -10.45 -11.50
CA MET A 39 19.09 -9.49 -12.46
C MET A 39 18.02 -8.62 -13.12
N LEU A 40 16.88 -9.21 -13.52
CA LEU A 40 15.75 -8.48 -14.11
C LEU A 40 14.97 -7.63 -13.09
N ALA A 41 15.19 -7.86 -11.79
CA ALA A 41 14.71 -7.02 -10.70
C ALA A 41 15.73 -5.95 -10.27
N ALA A 42 16.83 -5.78 -11.02
CA ALA A 42 17.95 -4.91 -10.70
C ALA A 42 18.66 -5.26 -9.38
N LEU A 43 18.73 -6.55 -9.06
CA LEU A 43 19.40 -7.10 -7.87
C LEU A 43 20.55 -7.99 -8.33
N PRO A 44 21.80 -7.47 -8.39
CA PRO A 44 22.95 -8.25 -8.85
C PRO A 44 23.34 -9.32 -7.83
N ASP A 45 23.95 -10.39 -8.31
CA ASP A 45 24.43 -11.52 -7.49
C ASP A 45 25.31 -11.07 -6.31
N SER A 46 26.18 -10.09 -6.52
CA SER A 46 27.04 -9.53 -5.46
C SER A 46 26.25 -8.97 -4.27
N ALA A 47 25.06 -8.41 -4.50
CA ALA A 47 24.21 -7.91 -3.42
C ALA A 47 23.62 -9.03 -2.56
N TYR A 48 23.40 -10.22 -3.15
CA TYR A 48 22.99 -11.41 -2.40
C TYR A 48 24.13 -11.97 -1.55
N GLU A 49 25.34 -12.01 -2.11
CA GLU A 49 26.55 -12.42 -1.37
C GLU A 49 26.81 -11.49 -0.18
N GLU A 50 26.74 -10.17 -0.38
CA GLU A 50 26.87 -9.16 0.68
C GLU A 50 25.80 -9.31 1.78
N ALA A 51 24.59 -9.73 1.40
CA ALA A 51 23.51 -10.01 2.34
C ALA A 51 23.65 -11.35 3.09
N GLY A 52 24.64 -12.17 2.72
CA GLY A 52 24.98 -13.45 3.35
C GLY A 52 24.37 -14.69 2.69
N ALA A 53 23.77 -14.59 1.50
CA ALA A 53 23.35 -15.76 0.73
C ALA A 53 24.53 -16.39 -0.03
N ALA A 54 24.41 -17.69 -0.32
CA ALA A 54 25.28 -18.35 -1.28
C ALA A 54 24.70 -18.19 -2.69
N VAL A 55 25.46 -17.60 -3.62
CA VAL A 55 25.12 -17.62 -5.04
C VAL A 55 25.58 -18.95 -5.64
N VAL A 56 24.65 -19.69 -6.26
CA VAL A 56 24.86 -21.08 -6.68
C VAL A 56 24.31 -21.33 -8.09
N GLY A 57 24.69 -22.47 -8.68
CA GLY A 57 24.06 -22.95 -9.91
C GLY A 57 22.64 -23.51 -9.68
N PRO A 58 21.88 -23.74 -10.76
CA PRO A 58 20.48 -24.19 -10.69
C PRO A 58 20.31 -25.46 -9.85
N GLU A 59 21.11 -26.49 -10.10
CA GLU A 59 21.03 -27.77 -9.37
C GLU A 59 20.96 -27.59 -7.84
N THR A 60 21.83 -26.74 -7.28
CA THR A 60 21.89 -26.49 -5.84
C THR A 60 20.73 -25.64 -5.33
N ALA A 61 20.26 -24.68 -6.13
CA ALA A 61 19.10 -23.87 -5.76
C ALA A 61 17.84 -24.75 -5.69
N TRP A 62 17.63 -25.59 -6.71
CA TRP A 62 16.49 -26.49 -6.81
C TRP A 62 16.54 -27.66 -5.84
N SER A 63 17.71 -28.15 -5.43
CA SER A 63 17.85 -29.25 -4.45
C SER A 63 17.76 -28.80 -2.98
N SER A 64 17.27 -27.59 -2.70
CA SER A 64 17.15 -27.06 -1.33
C SER A 64 15.95 -27.66 -0.60
N ASP A 65 15.95 -27.69 0.74
CA ASP A 65 14.82 -28.24 1.52
C ASP A 65 13.52 -27.47 1.25
N ILE A 66 13.64 -26.17 1.01
CA ILE A 66 12.55 -25.26 0.69
C ILE A 66 12.89 -24.56 -0.62
N VAL A 67 11.96 -24.50 -1.57
CA VAL A 67 12.09 -23.74 -2.81
C VAL A 67 11.04 -22.65 -2.80
N ALA A 68 11.46 -21.37 -2.84
CA ALA A 68 10.56 -20.24 -2.93
C ALA A 68 10.62 -19.63 -4.33
N MET A 69 9.48 -19.62 -5.00
CA MET A 69 9.27 -19.09 -6.35
C MET A 69 8.24 -17.97 -6.32
N VAL A 70 8.13 -17.21 -7.40
CA VAL A 70 7.07 -16.23 -7.65
C VAL A 70 5.95 -16.90 -8.45
N GLY A 71 6.23 -17.34 -9.67
CA GLY A 71 5.28 -17.95 -10.58
C GLY A 71 5.04 -19.44 -10.36
N GLU A 72 4.18 -20.01 -11.19
CA GLU A 72 3.95 -21.46 -11.23
C GLU A 72 5.18 -22.18 -11.78
N PRO A 73 5.57 -23.33 -11.19
CA PRO A 73 6.62 -24.14 -11.79
C PRO A 73 6.16 -24.69 -13.14
N THR A 74 7.03 -24.59 -14.14
CA THR A 74 6.86 -25.22 -15.45
C THR A 74 7.09 -26.72 -15.35
N ASP A 75 6.79 -27.47 -16.42
CA ASP A 75 7.12 -28.90 -16.48
C ASP A 75 8.61 -29.17 -16.21
N GLU A 76 9.50 -28.32 -16.73
CA GLU A 76 10.94 -28.41 -16.46
C GLU A 76 11.28 -28.16 -14.99
N HIS A 77 10.62 -27.17 -14.36
CA HIS A 77 10.79 -26.92 -12.92
C HIS A 77 10.32 -28.11 -12.09
N LEU A 78 9.18 -28.74 -12.47
CA LEU A 78 8.64 -29.90 -11.78
C LEU A 78 9.57 -31.12 -11.83
N GLU A 79 10.39 -31.28 -12.87
CA GLU A 79 11.39 -32.34 -12.96
C GLU A 79 12.56 -32.16 -11.98
N ARG A 80 12.82 -30.93 -11.54
CA ARG A 80 13.90 -30.61 -10.58
C ARG A 80 13.45 -30.72 -9.12
N LEU A 81 12.15 -30.83 -8.87
CA LEU A 81 11.60 -31.02 -7.54
C LEU A 81 11.73 -32.49 -7.11
N HIS A 82 11.96 -32.70 -5.82
CA HIS A 82 12.11 -34.02 -5.22
C HIS A 82 11.18 -34.22 -3.99
N PRO A 83 10.89 -35.49 -3.63
CA PRO A 83 10.04 -35.80 -2.49
C PRO A 83 10.56 -35.17 -1.19
N GLY A 84 9.64 -34.70 -0.35
CA GLY A 84 9.93 -34.09 0.95
C GLY A 84 10.27 -32.60 0.91
N GLN A 85 10.37 -31.98 -0.27
CA GLN A 85 10.56 -30.53 -0.38
C GLN A 85 9.31 -29.73 -0.01
N LEU A 86 9.55 -28.52 0.49
CA LEU A 86 8.53 -27.49 0.65
C LEU A 86 8.61 -26.47 -0.51
N LEU A 87 7.57 -26.41 -1.33
CA LEU A 87 7.44 -25.40 -2.39
C LEU A 87 6.55 -24.24 -1.92
N ILE A 88 7.00 -23.00 -2.15
CA ILE A 88 6.23 -21.78 -1.89
C ILE A 88 6.14 -20.97 -3.20
N GLY A 89 4.92 -20.63 -3.64
CA GLY A 89 4.73 -19.87 -4.87
C GLY A 89 3.25 -19.53 -5.12
N PHE A 90 2.95 -18.81 -6.20
CA PHE A 90 1.59 -18.75 -6.71
C PHE A 90 1.29 -20.05 -7.50
N LEU A 91 0.27 -20.81 -7.09
CA LEU A 91 -0.05 -22.12 -7.69
C LEU A 91 -1.48 -22.20 -8.25
N HIS A 92 -2.31 -21.20 -7.98
CA HIS A 92 -3.66 -21.02 -8.55
C HIS A 92 -4.55 -22.28 -8.55
N PRO A 93 -4.67 -23.04 -7.43
CA PRO A 93 -5.47 -24.27 -7.38
C PRO A 93 -6.96 -24.05 -7.66
N ARG A 94 -7.44 -22.80 -7.58
CA ARG A 94 -8.84 -22.43 -7.88
C ARG A 94 -9.12 -22.34 -9.38
N THR A 95 -8.10 -22.22 -10.22
CA THR A 95 -8.26 -22.16 -11.69
C THR A 95 -8.05 -23.52 -12.36
N GLY A 96 -7.32 -24.44 -11.72
CA GLY A 96 -7.12 -25.81 -12.17
C GLY A 96 -6.35 -26.65 -11.14
N THR A 97 -6.55 -27.97 -11.14
CA THR A 97 -5.90 -28.89 -10.18
C THR A 97 -4.72 -29.66 -10.75
N ASP A 98 -4.48 -29.63 -12.06
CA ASP A 98 -3.43 -30.40 -12.74
C ASP A 98 -2.05 -30.19 -12.09
N LEU A 99 -1.69 -28.92 -11.80
CA LEU A 99 -0.42 -28.58 -11.14
C LEU A 99 -0.34 -29.15 -9.72
N VAL A 100 -1.45 -29.07 -8.97
CA VAL A 100 -1.55 -29.58 -7.59
C VAL A 100 -1.39 -31.10 -7.58
N GLU A 101 -2.03 -31.79 -8.51
CA GLU A 101 -1.93 -33.24 -8.67
C GLU A 101 -0.50 -33.65 -9.07
N ALA A 102 0.15 -32.89 -9.97
CA ALA A 102 1.53 -33.13 -10.38
C ALA A 102 2.55 -32.94 -9.24
N LEU A 103 2.31 -31.97 -8.34
CA LEU A 103 3.12 -31.74 -7.14
C LEU A 103 2.90 -32.86 -6.11
N ALA A 104 1.65 -33.28 -5.89
CA ALA A 104 1.31 -34.39 -5.01
C ALA A 104 1.97 -35.71 -5.49
N ALA A 105 1.89 -36.03 -6.79
CA ALA A 105 2.53 -37.22 -7.35
C ALA A 105 4.05 -37.27 -7.14
N ARG A 106 4.70 -36.12 -6.93
CA ARG A 106 6.14 -36.00 -6.64
C ARG A 106 6.47 -36.00 -5.16
N GLY A 107 5.48 -36.09 -4.27
CA GLY A 107 5.70 -36.04 -2.82
C GLY A 107 6.18 -34.68 -2.31
N VAL A 108 5.85 -33.60 -3.03
CA VAL A 108 6.17 -32.21 -2.65
C VAL A 108 5.06 -31.67 -1.75
N THR A 109 5.45 -31.01 -0.66
CA THR A 109 4.52 -30.22 0.15
C THR A 109 4.48 -28.81 -0.41
N ALA A 110 3.32 -28.32 -0.84
CA ALA A 110 3.22 -27.06 -1.56
C ALA A 110 2.28 -26.08 -0.85
N LEU A 111 2.76 -24.85 -0.64
CA LEU A 111 2.01 -23.73 -0.06
C LEU A 111 1.75 -22.66 -1.12
N SER A 112 0.48 -22.42 -1.40
CA SER A 112 0.03 -21.46 -2.40
C SER A 112 -0.13 -20.07 -1.80
N MET A 113 0.62 -19.10 -2.31
CA MET A 113 0.57 -17.69 -1.85
C MET A 113 -0.74 -16.98 -2.22
N ASP A 114 -1.48 -17.49 -3.20
CA ASP A 114 -2.84 -17.05 -3.57
C ASP A 114 -3.95 -17.71 -2.72
N MET A 115 -3.59 -18.63 -1.81
CA MET A 115 -4.51 -19.26 -0.85
C MET A 115 -4.37 -18.71 0.59
N VAL A 116 -3.66 -17.59 0.77
CA VAL A 116 -3.58 -16.89 2.06
C VAL A 116 -4.99 -16.47 2.48
N PRO A 117 -5.47 -16.85 3.69
CA PRO A 117 -6.79 -16.48 4.14
C PRO A 117 -6.88 -14.99 4.48
N ARG A 118 -8.02 -14.37 4.17
CA ARG A 118 -8.28 -12.94 4.45
C ARG A 118 -8.70 -12.70 5.90
N ILE A 119 -7.82 -13.03 6.84
CA ILE A 119 -7.98 -12.79 8.27
C ILE A 119 -6.93 -11.80 8.77
N SER A 120 -7.23 -11.04 9.83
CA SER A 120 -6.38 -9.93 10.30
C SER A 120 -4.93 -10.35 10.57
N ARG A 121 -4.70 -11.54 11.12
CA ARG A 121 -3.35 -12.04 11.42
C ARG A 121 -2.53 -12.43 10.20
N ALA A 122 -3.17 -12.68 9.05
CA ALA A 122 -2.54 -13.12 7.82
C ALA A 122 -2.34 -12.00 6.77
N GLN A 123 -2.77 -10.78 7.06
CA GLN A 123 -2.67 -9.64 6.13
C GLN A 123 -1.24 -9.35 5.67
N SER A 124 -0.24 -9.59 6.51
CA SER A 124 1.18 -9.39 6.17
C SER A 124 1.78 -10.51 5.30
N LEU A 125 1.02 -11.56 5.02
CA LEU A 125 1.37 -12.65 4.10
C LEU A 125 0.65 -12.48 2.76
N ASP A 126 -0.34 -11.59 2.66
CA ASP A 126 -1.20 -11.45 1.49
C ASP A 126 -0.43 -10.87 0.29
N ALA A 127 0.11 -11.78 -0.51
CA ALA A 127 0.84 -11.48 -1.73
C ALA A 127 -0.08 -10.94 -2.84
N LEU A 128 -1.35 -11.34 -2.88
CA LEU A 128 -2.31 -10.81 -3.86
C LEU A 128 -2.56 -9.33 -3.63
N SER A 129 -2.75 -8.91 -2.38
CA SER A 129 -2.88 -7.49 -2.02
C SER A 129 -1.61 -6.71 -2.35
N SER A 130 -0.43 -7.28 -2.10
CA SER A 130 0.86 -6.65 -2.46
C SER A 130 0.98 -6.43 -3.98
N MET A 131 0.67 -7.46 -4.79
CA MET A 131 0.73 -7.35 -6.25
C MET A 131 -0.35 -6.41 -6.80
N ALA A 132 -1.56 -6.43 -6.21
CA ALA A 132 -2.65 -5.53 -6.59
C ALA A 132 -2.30 -4.06 -6.33
N ASN A 133 -1.68 -3.76 -5.19
CA ASN A 133 -1.22 -2.39 -4.88
C ASN A 133 -0.22 -1.88 -5.92
N ILE A 134 0.77 -2.71 -6.27
CA ILE A 134 1.76 -2.40 -7.32
C ILE A 134 1.07 -2.22 -8.68
N ALA A 135 0.14 -3.12 -9.04
CA ALA A 135 -0.57 -3.05 -10.31
C ALA A 135 -1.38 -1.76 -10.43
N GLY A 136 -2.05 -1.33 -9.35
CA GLY A 136 -2.78 -0.06 -9.31
C GLY A 136 -1.89 1.17 -9.49
N TYR A 137 -0.73 1.20 -8.81
CA TYR A 137 0.29 2.23 -9.04
C TYR A 137 0.80 2.21 -10.48
N ARG A 138 1.21 1.03 -10.96
CA ARG A 138 1.78 0.87 -12.31
C ARG A 138 0.78 1.24 -13.39
N ALA A 139 -0.50 0.93 -13.22
CA ALA A 139 -1.55 1.30 -14.17
C ALA A 139 -1.62 2.81 -14.41
N VAL A 140 -1.45 3.63 -13.38
CA VAL A 140 -1.40 5.09 -13.52
C VAL A 140 -0.14 5.53 -14.26
N ILE A 141 1.00 4.89 -14.01
CA ILE A 141 2.24 5.17 -14.73
C ILE A 141 2.11 4.84 -16.21
N GLU A 142 1.57 3.67 -16.55
CA GLU A 142 1.27 3.30 -17.94
C GLU A 142 0.28 4.28 -18.57
N ALA A 143 -0.79 4.66 -17.85
CA ALA A 143 -1.73 5.66 -18.33
C ALA A 143 -1.04 7.00 -18.63
N SER A 144 -0.12 7.45 -17.76
CA SER A 144 0.62 8.69 -17.95
C SER A 144 1.64 8.64 -19.08
N HIS A 145 2.19 7.45 -19.35
CA HIS A 145 3.11 7.23 -20.46
C HIS A 145 2.40 7.32 -21.81
N GLU A 146 1.20 6.75 -21.90
CA GLU A 146 0.38 6.77 -23.12
C GLU A 146 -0.37 8.10 -23.32
N PHE A 147 -0.71 8.81 -22.23
CA PHE A 147 -1.50 10.03 -22.30
C PHE A 147 -0.67 11.25 -22.71
N GLY A 148 -1.01 11.86 -23.84
CA GLY A 148 -0.26 12.99 -24.42
C GLY A 148 -0.45 14.37 -23.75
N ARG A 149 -0.99 14.45 -22.53
CA ARG A 149 -1.21 15.72 -21.79
C ARG A 149 -0.80 15.60 -20.33
N PHE A 150 -0.64 16.74 -19.66
CA PHE A 150 -0.32 16.76 -18.24
C PHE A 150 -1.46 16.22 -17.37
N PHE A 151 -1.10 15.46 -16.34
CA PHE A 151 -2.02 15.08 -15.26
C PHE A 151 -2.34 16.29 -14.38
N ALA A 152 -1.32 17.02 -13.92
CA ALA A 152 -1.49 18.22 -13.12
C ALA A 152 -1.90 19.41 -13.98
N GLY A 153 -2.96 20.10 -13.56
CA GLY A 153 -3.32 21.40 -14.12
C GLY A 153 -2.30 22.48 -13.74
N GLN A 154 -2.04 23.40 -14.66
CA GLN A 154 -1.05 24.46 -14.49
C GLN A 154 -1.54 25.77 -15.08
N VAL A 155 -1.18 26.89 -14.46
CA VAL A 155 -1.36 28.24 -15.03
C VAL A 155 0.02 28.75 -15.43
N THR A 156 0.18 29.05 -16.70
CA THR A 156 1.44 29.53 -17.28
C THR A 156 1.22 30.83 -18.05
N ALA A 157 2.30 31.46 -18.49
CA ALA A 157 2.22 32.61 -19.40
C ALA A 157 1.50 32.27 -20.72
N ALA A 158 1.54 31.00 -21.15
CA ALA A 158 0.88 30.52 -22.37
C ALA A 158 -0.60 30.15 -22.16
N GLY A 159 -1.12 30.29 -20.94
CA GLY A 159 -2.52 30.01 -20.59
C GLY A 159 -2.69 28.96 -19.49
N LYS A 160 -3.94 28.60 -19.25
CA LYS A 160 -4.36 27.62 -18.24
C LYS A 160 -4.55 26.25 -18.88
N VAL A 161 -3.85 25.25 -18.34
CA VAL A 161 -4.04 23.83 -18.65
C VAL A 161 -4.86 23.21 -17.53
N SER A 162 -5.97 22.56 -17.86
CA SER A 162 -6.80 21.86 -16.87
C SER A 162 -6.18 20.52 -16.48
N PRO A 163 -6.37 20.04 -15.24
CA PRO A 163 -5.94 18.70 -14.85
C PRO A 163 -6.57 17.61 -15.71
N ALA A 164 -5.91 16.47 -15.82
CA ALA A 164 -6.50 15.26 -16.39
C ALA A 164 -7.62 14.76 -15.48
N LYS A 165 -8.69 14.22 -16.09
CA LYS A 165 -9.77 13.56 -15.36
C LYS A 165 -9.60 12.05 -15.42
N VAL A 166 -9.52 11.40 -14.26
CA VAL A 166 -9.33 9.96 -14.12
C VAL A 166 -10.58 9.35 -13.48
N PHE A 167 -11.12 8.30 -14.10
CA PHE A 167 -12.23 7.52 -13.56
C PHE A 167 -11.79 6.10 -13.21
N VAL A 168 -11.94 5.71 -11.96
CA VAL A 168 -11.55 4.38 -11.46
C VAL A 168 -12.80 3.53 -11.18
N ILE A 169 -12.89 2.37 -11.80
CA ILE A 169 -13.98 1.41 -11.62
C ILE A 169 -13.48 0.24 -10.78
N GLY A 170 -14.04 0.11 -9.57
CA GLY A 170 -13.58 -0.78 -8.51
C GLY A 170 -12.59 -0.09 -7.57
N THR A 171 -12.84 -0.20 -6.27
CA THR A 171 -12.09 0.43 -5.17
C THR A 171 -11.50 -0.64 -4.24
N GLY A 172 -11.10 -1.78 -4.82
CA GLY A 172 -10.22 -2.74 -4.15
C GLY A 172 -8.81 -2.17 -3.95
N VAL A 173 -7.87 -3.02 -3.53
CA VAL A 173 -6.47 -2.60 -3.26
C VAL A 173 -5.82 -1.92 -4.48
N ALA A 174 -6.01 -2.48 -5.68
CA ALA A 174 -5.50 -1.87 -6.91
C ALA A 174 -6.19 -0.54 -7.26
N GLY A 175 -7.52 -0.47 -7.10
CA GLY A 175 -8.29 0.75 -7.35
C GLY A 175 -7.87 1.89 -6.44
N LEU A 176 -7.73 1.64 -5.13
CA LEU A 176 -7.28 2.65 -4.16
C LEU A 176 -5.84 3.10 -4.43
N ALA A 177 -4.95 2.18 -4.81
CA ALA A 177 -3.59 2.53 -5.23
C ALA A 177 -3.59 3.42 -6.49
N ALA A 178 -4.45 3.13 -7.46
CA ALA A 178 -4.62 3.97 -8.65
C ALA A 178 -5.17 5.35 -8.30
N ILE A 179 -6.17 5.44 -7.42
CA ILE A 179 -6.74 6.72 -6.95
C ILE A 179 -5.66 7.59 -6.30
N GLY A 180 -4.92 7.03 -5.33
CA GLY A 180 -3.84 7.76 -4.67
C GLY A 180 -2.74 8.20 -5.62
N THR A 181 -2.34 7.32 -6.54
CA THR A 181 -1.26 7.63 -7.49
C THR A 181 -1.69 8.72 -8.48
N ALA A 182 -2.89 8.63 -9.04
CA ALA A 182 -3.42 9.64 -9.96
C ALA A 182 -3.62 11.01 -9.26
N GLY A 183 -4.13 10.99 -8.01
CA GLY A 183 -4.25 12.20 -7.20
C GLY A 183 -2.89 12.85 -6.91
N ASN A 184 -1.87 12.05 -6.58
CA ASN A 184 -0.50 12.54 -6.37
C ASN A 184 0.13 13.15 -7.63
N LEU A 185 -0.27 12.70 -8.82
CA LEU A 185 0.12 13.31 -10.11
C LEU A 185 -0.67 14.59 -10.43
N GLY A 186 -1.62 14.99 -9.58
CA GLY A 186 -2.40 16.22 -9.72
C GLY A 186 -3.66 16.09 -10.58
N ALA A 187 -4.10 14.87 -10.88
CA ALA A 187 -5.34 14.63 -11.63
C ALA A 187 -6.60 14.79 -10.77
N GLU A 188 -7.72 15.10 -11.41
CA GLU A 188 -9.05 15.03 -10.81
C GLU A 188 -9.55 13.58 -10.86
N VAL A 189 -9.64 12.93 -9.69
CA VAL A 189 -9.99 11.51 -9.62
C VAL A 189 -11.45 11.33 -9.18
N THR A 190 -12.18 10.55 -9.95
CA THR A 190 -13.50 10.02 -9.59
C THR A 190 -13.43 8.51 -9.52
N ALA A 191 -14.22 7.89 -8.64
CA ALA A 191 -14.24 6.43 -8.54
C ALA A 191 -15.63 5.90 -8.19
N THR A 192 -15.88 4.63 -8.49
CA THR A 192 -17.11 3.94 -8.11
C THR A 192 -16.84 2.48 -7.80
N ASP A 193 -17.63 1.91 -6.89
CA ASP A 193 -17.62 0.50 -6.54
C ASP A 193 -19.04 0.09 -6.13
N VAL A 194 -19.31 -1.21 -6.16
CA VAL A 194 -20.59 -1.76 -5.73
C VAL A 194 -20.75 -1.75 -4.20
N ARG A 195 -19.63 -1.63 -3.48
CA ARG A 195 -19.55 -1.58 -2.02
C ARG A 195 -19.59 -0.14 -1.51
N PRO A 196 -20.67 0.29 -0.86
CA PRO A 196 -20.85 1.67 -0.42
C PRO A 196 -19.85 2.07 0.67
N GLU A 197 -19.39 1.12 1.49
CA GLU A 197 -18.39 1.34 2.55
C GLU A 197 -17.03 1.78 2.03
N THR A 198 -16.77 1.61 0.73
CA THR A 198 -15.51 2.06 0.11
C THR A 198 -15.51 3.56 -0.22
N ALA A 199 -16.65 4.24 -0.13
CA ALA A 199 -16.77 5.67 -0.42
C ALA A 199 -15.86 6.52 0.49
N GLU A 200 -15.87 6.24 1.80
CA GLU A 200 -15.02 6.94 2.78
C GLU A 200 -13.52 6.76 2.46
N GLN A 201 -13.12 5.59 1.96
CA GLN A 201 -11.74 5.31 1.57
C GLN A 201 -11.34 6.12 0.33
N VAL A 202 -12.23 6.21 -0.67
CA VAL A 202 -12.00 7.04 -1.87
C VAL A 202 -11.87 8.51 -1.50
N GLU A 203 -12.76 9.03 -0.65
CA GLU A 203 -12.75 10.42 -0.21
C GLU A 203 -11.51 10.75 0.63
N SER A 204 -11.08 9.84 1.51
CA SER A 204 -9.84 9.99 2.28
C SER A 204 -8.59 10.04 1.41
N MET A 205 -8.62 9.46 0.20
CA MET A 205 -7.54 9.50 -0.77
C MET A 205 -7.61 10.74 -1.69
N GLY A 206 -8.59 11.64 -1.46
CA GLY A 206 -8.79 12.86 -2.25
C GLY A 206 -9.59 12.66 -3.55
N GLY A 207 -10.13 11.46 -3.78
CA GLY A 207 -11.02 11.18 -4.90
C GLY A 207 -12.47 11.53 -4.59
N ARG A 208 -13.31 11.65 -5.62
CA ARG A 208 -14.77 11.78 -5.48
C ARG A 208 -15.47 10.47 -5.78
N PHE A 209 -16.19 9.92 -4.80
CA PHE A 209 -17.00 8.71 -5.00
C PHE A 209 -18.27 9.02 -5.80
N LEU A 210 -18.58 8.18 -6.80
CA LEU A 210 -19.77 8.26 -7.62
C LEU A 210 -20.70 7.10 -7.27
N THR A 211 -21.83 7.42 -6.65
CA THR A 211 -22.84 6.44 -6.25
C THR A 211 -23.74 6.05 -7.43
N VAL A 212 -23.97 4.76 -7.61
CA VAL A 212 -25.04 4.24 -8.47
C VAL A 212 -26.33 4.26 -7.67
N ALA A 213 -27.33 5.03 -8.13
CA ALA A 213 -28.62 5.14 -7.44
C ALA A 213 -29.42 3.83 -7.59
N ALA A 214 -29.39 2.96 -6.58
CA ALA A 214 -30.16 1.72 -6.53
C ALA A 214 -30.43 1.26 -5.08
N THR A 215 -31.54 0.54 -4.87
CA THR A 215 -32.14 0.22 -3.56
C THR A 215 -31.70 -1.10 -2.92
N ASP A 216 -30.93 -1.95 -3.59
CA ASP A 216 -30.49 -3.24 -3.03
C ASP A 216 -29.05 -3.58 -3.41
N GLN A 217 -28.18 -3.71 -2.41
CA GLN A 217 -26.75 -4.02 -2.56
C GLN A 217 -26.40 -5.26 -1.72
N GLY A 218 -26.05 -6.37 -2.38
CA GLY A 218 -25.66 -7.60 -1.72
C GLY A 218 -24.15 -7.67 -1.49
N ILE A 219 -23.71 -7.73 -0.24
CA ILE A 219 -22.31 -8.00 0.15
C ILE A 219 -22.14 -9.53 0.34
N SER A 220 -20.98 -10.11 0.00
CA SER A 220 -20.60 -11.48 0.40
C SER A 220 -19.84 -11.49 1.72
N SER A 221 -19.91 -12.59 2.46
CA SER A 221 -19.31 -12.75 3.80
C SER A 221 -17.78 -12.70 3.82
N ASP A 222 -17.13 -12.69 2.66
CA ASP A 222 -15.68 -12.71 2.44
C ASP A 222 -15.10 -11.36 1.96
N GLY A 223 -15.92 -10.31 1.91
CA GLY A 223 -15.50 -8.95 1.55
C GLY A 223 -15.36 -8.69 0.03
N TYR A 224 -15.70 -9.67 -0.81
CA TYR A 224 -15.79 -9.48 -2.27
C TYR A 224 -17.15 -8.90 -2.70
N ALA A 225 -17.19 -8.40 -3.93
CA ALA A 225 -18.42 -7.97 -4.58
C ALA A 225 -19.25 -9.17 -5.07
N LYS A 226 -20.57 -9.19 -4.80
CA LYS A 226 -21.49 -10.12 -5.46
C LYS A 226 -21.91 -9.61 -6.83
N ALA A 227 -22.38 -10.52 -7.69
CA ALA A 227 -23.04 -10.16 -8.93
C ALA A 227 -24.26 -9.26 -8.65
N THR A 228 -24.39 -8.19 -9.42
CA THR A 228 -25.39 -7.14 -9.22
C THR A 228 -26.74 -7.49 -9.86
N THR A 229 -27.81 -6.83 -9.41
CA THR A 229 -29.14 -6.95 -10.03
C THR A 229 -29.16 -6.29 -11.41
N ALA A 230 -30.10 -6.69 -12.27
CA ALA A 230 -30.23 -6.11 -13.61
C ALA A 230 -30.47 -4.58 -13.59
N ASP A 231 -31.21 -4.08 -12.59
CA ASP A 231 -31.47 -2.66 -12.41
C ASP A 231 -30.19 -1.89 -12.00
N TYR A 232 -29.42 -2.43 -11.05
CA TYR A 232 -28.13 -1.85 -10.70
C TYR A 232 -27.18 -1.82 -11.90
N ALA A 233 -27.10 -2.92 -12.66
CA ALA A 233 -26.24 -3.01 -13.85
C ALA A 233 -26.62 -1.96 -14.91
N ALA A 234 -27.91 -1.73 -15.15
CA ALA A 234 -28.38 -0.70 -16.07
C ALA A 234 -27.98 0.71 -15.60
N ARG A 235 -28.17 1.02 -14.31
CA ARG A 235 -27.79 2.33 -13.73
C ARG A 235 -26.27 2.53 -13.70
N ALA A 236 -25.51 1.48 -13.44
CA ALA A 236 -24.06 1.50 -13.53
C ALA A 236 -23.59 1.78 -14.96
N ALA A 237 -24.21 1.13 -15.97
CA ALA A 237 -23.91 1.37 -17.37
C ALA A 237 -24.22 2.83 -17.80
N GLU A 238 -25.32 3.43 -17.32
CA GLU A 238 -25.61 4.86 -17.53
C GLU A 238 -24.51 5.76 -16.93
N LEU A 239 -24.05 5.45 -15.71
CA LEU A 239 -22.95 6.17 -15.08
C LEU A 239 -21.66 6.04 -15.88
N TYR A 240 -21.30 4.83 -16.33
CA TYR A 240 -20.09 4.58 -17.12
C TYR A 240 -20.13 5.31 -18.45
N ALA A 241 -21.26 5.26 -19.18
CA ALA A 241 -21.43 6.00 -20.43
C ALA A 241 -21.30 7.52 -20.23
N LYS A 242 -21.84 8.05 -19.13
CA LYS A 242 -21.71 9.47 -18.80
C LYS A 242 -20.26 9.85 -18.50
N GLN A 243 -19.55 9.04 -17.70
CA GLN A 243 -18.15 9.31 -17.37
C GLN A 243 -17.23 9.17 -18.58
N ALA A 244 -17.42 8.15 -19.43
CA ALA A 244 -16.59 7.93 -20.62
C ALA A 244 -16.52 9.16 -21.54
N ARG A 245 -17.61 9.93 -21.65
CA ARG A 245 -17.65 11.17 -22.45
C ARG A 245 -16.89 12.34 -21.82
N ASP A 246 -16.74 12.35 -20.50
CA ASP A 246 -16.17 13.50 -19.75
C ASP A 246 -14.71 13.30 -19.35
N VAL A 247 -14.29 12.07 -19.05
CA VAL A 247 -12.95 11.81 -18.51
C VAL A 247 -11.88 11.66 -19.59
N ASP A 248 -10.62 11.74 -19.20
CA ASP A 248 -9.48 11.52 -20.08
C ASP A 248 -8.99 10.07 -19.98
N ILE A 249 -9.04 9.50 -18.76
CA ILE A 249 -8.47 8.19 -18.44
C ILE A 249 -9.49 7.35 -17.66
N ILE A 250 -9.62 6.08 -18.03
CA ILE A 250 -10.40 5.09 -17.28
C ILE A 250 -9.46 3.98 -16.80
N ILE A 251 -9.54 3.65 -15.51
CA ILE A 251 -8.83 2.51 -14.93
C ILE A 251 -9.87 1.53 -14.40
N THR A 252 -9.84 0.29 -14.87
CA THR A 252 -10.82 -0.74 -14.49
C THR A 252 -10.15 -1.86 -13.71
N THR A 253 -10.76 -2.24 -12.58
CA THR A 253 -10.18 -3.19 -11.61
C THR A 253 -11.18 -4.23 -11.11
N ALA A 254 -12.36 -4.30 -11.74
CA ALA A 254 -13.44 -5.15 -11.28
C ALA A 254 -13.18 -6.61 -11.67
N ALA A 255 -12.81 -7.42 -10.68
CA ALA A 255 -12.60 -8.85 -10.83
C ALA A 255 -13.37 -9.64 -9.77
N ILE A 256 -13.93 -10.77 -10.18
CA ILE A 256 -14.61 -11.71 -9.28
C ILE A 256 -13.83 -13.04 -9.34
N PRO A 257 -13.27 -13.53 -8.22
CA PRO A 257 -12.51 -14.77 -8.21
C PRO A 257 -13.30 -15.94 -8.82
N GLY A 258 -12.67 -16.70 -9.72
CA GLY A 258 -13.26 -17.88 -10.37
C GLY A 258 -14.33 -17.58 -11.42
N ARG A 259 -14.52 -16.31 -11.82
CA ARG A 259 -15.44 -15.92 -12.89
C ARG A 259 -14.77 -14.97 -13.89
N PRO A 260 -15.23 -14.94 -15.15
CA PRO A 260 -14.80 -13.92 -16.10
C PRO A 260 -15.07 -12.51 -15.56
N SER A 261 -14.17 -11.59 -15.89
CA SER A 261 -14.31 -10.16 -15.58
C SER A 261 -15.58 -9.61 -16.24
N PRO A 262 -16.43 -8.85 -15.52
CA PRO A 262 -17.65 -8.29 -16.11
C PRO A 262 -17.29 -7.23 -17.16
N LYS A 263 -18.05 -7.18 -18.26
CA LYS A 263 -17.94 -6.12 -19.28
C LYS A 263 -18.65 -4.86 -18.81
N LEU A 264 -17.86 -3.84 -18.47
CA LEU A 264 -18.33 -2.57 -17.89
C LEU A 264 -18.18 -1.41 -18.89
N ILE A 265 -17.15 -1.44 -19.73
CA ILE A 265 -16.90 -0.44 -20.77
C ILE A 265 -17.15 -1.06 -22.14
N THR A 266 -18.20 -0.60 -22.82
CA THR A 266 -18.59 -1.08 -24.15
C THR A 266 -17.82 -0.39 -25.26
N ALA A 267 -17.76 -0.99 -26.45
CA ALA A 267 -17.12 -0.38 -27.62
C ALA A 267 -17.69 1.02 -27.95
N ASP A 268 -19.01 1.21 -27.80
CA ASP A 268 -19.66 2.51 -27.99
C ASP A 268 -19.23 3.54 -26.94
N MET A 269 -19.03 3.14 -25.68
CA MET A 269 -18.48 4.01 -24.65
C MET A 269 -17.06 4.45 -25.00
N VAL A 270 -16.20 3.51 -25.46
CA VAL A 270 -14.84 3.82 -25.92
C VAL A 270 -14.87 4.80 -27.09
N ALA A 271 -15.70 4.55 -28.10
CA ALA A 271 -15.84 5.42 -29.27
C ALA A 271 -16.34 6.83 -28.92
N SER A 272 -17.03 6.99 -27.78
CA SER A 272 -17.50 8.29 -27.28
C SER A 272 -16.44 9.08 -26.50
N MET A 273 -15.30 8.46 -26.18
CA MET A 273 -14.19 9.14 -25.51
C MET A 273 -13.47 10.10 -26.48
N ARG A 274 -12.70 11.03 -25.91
CA ARG A 274 -11.90 11.97 -26.69
C ARG A 274 -10.69 11.24 -27.30
N PRO A 275 -10.29 11.53 -28.55
CA PRO A 275 -9.03 11.02 -29.09
C PRO A 275 -7.84 11.41 -28.20
N GLY A 276 -6.94 10.45 -27.98
CA GLY A 276 -5.83 10.54 -27.03
C GLY A 276 -6.20 10.10 -25.60
N SER A 277 -7.46 9.75 -25.32
CA SER A 277 -7.84 9.14 -24.04
C SER A 277 -7.18 7.76 -23.85
N VAL A 278 -7.07 7.32 -22.59
CA VAL A 278 -6.44 6.05 -22.22
C VAL A 278 -7.37 5.20 -21.37
N ILE A 279 -7.45 3.91 -21.66
CA ILE A 279 -8.09 2.90 -20.81
C ILE A 279 -7.01 1.93 -20.35
N VAL A 280 -6.90 1.72 -19.03
CA VAL A 280 -6.05 0.68 -18.46
C VAL A 280 -6.93 -0.37 -17.79
N ASP A 281 -6.88 -1.60 -18.30
CA ASP A 281 -7.72 -2.71 -17.88
C ASP A 281 -6.92 -3.71 -17.04
N LEU A 282 -6.97 -3.56 -15.71
CA LEU A 282 -6.27 -4.46 -14.79
C LEU A 282 -6.94 -5.84 -14.71
N ALA A 283 -8.15 -5.98 -15.27
CA ALA A 283 -8.90 -7.23 -15.29
C ALA A 283 -8.70 -8.02 -16.59
N ALA A 284 -7.72 -7.63 -17.43
CA ALA A 284 -7.43 -8.23 -18.73
C ALA A 284 -7.18 -9.75 -18.67
N SER A 285 -6.52 -10.25 -17.62
CA SER A 285 -6.28 -11.69 -17.43
C SER A 285 -7.57 -12.50 -17.24
N GLY A 286 -8.61 -11.89 -16.67
CA GLY A 286 -9.94 -12.49 -16.54
C GLY A 286 -10.86 -12.22 -17.74
N GLY A 287 -10.32 -11.74 -18.86
CA GLY A 287 -11.07 -11.37 -20.07
C GLY A 287 -11.34 -9.88 -20.25
N GLY A 288 -10.96 -9.03 -19.28
CA GLY A 288 -11.04 -7.57 -19.35
C GLY A 288 -12.41 -6.97 -19.04
N ASN A 289 -12.42 -5.83 -18.34
CA ASN A 289 -13.63 -5.03 -18.13
C ASN A 289 -14.05 -4.20 -19.35
N CYS A 290 -13.14 -3.95 -20.29
CA CYS A 290 -13.44 -3.31 -21.56
C CYS A 290 -13.67 -4.36 -22.66
N GLU A 291 -14.67 -4.15 -23.51
CA GLU A 291 -14.99 -5.04 -24.65
C GLU A 291 -13.86 -5.10 -25.68
N LEU A 292 -13.10 -4.02 -25.81
CA LEU A 292 -12.01 -3.88 -26.78
C LEU A 292 -10.65 -4.32 -26.21
N THR A 293 -10.57 -4.75 -24.95
CA THR A 293 -9.31 -5.21 -24.36
C THR A 293 -8.77 -6.45 -25.08
N ARG A 294 -7.49 -6.38 -25.47
CA ARG A 294 -6.70 -7.52 -25.94
C ARG A 294 -5.69 -7.89 -24.83
N PRO A 295 -5.88 -9.03 -24.13
CA PRO A 295 -5.01 -9.40 -23.03
C PRO A 295 -3.54 -9.51 -23.46
N GLY A 296 -2.65 -8.86 -22.71
CA GLY A 296 -1.21 -8.82 -22.98
C GLY A 296 -0.77 -7.71 -23.95
N GLU A 297 -1.70 -7.01 -24.60
CA GLU A 297 -1.38 -6.01 -25.62
C GLU A 297 -1.69 -4.58 -25.15
N SER A 298 -1.02 -3.61 -25.78
CA SER A 298 -1.39 -2.20 -25.77
C SER A 298 -1.53 -1.72 -27.21
N TYR A 299 -2.62 -1.04 -27.54
CA TYR A 299 -2.87 -0.55 -28.90
C TYR A 299 -3.77 0.68 -28.92
N VAL A 300 -3.79 1.37 -30.06
CA VAL A 300 -4.66 2.53 -30.30
C VAL A 300 -5.81 2.13 -31.21
N THR A 301 -7.03 2.44 -30.80
CA THR A 301 -8.25 2.22 -31.60
C THR A 301 -8.33 3.19 -32.78
N ASP A 302 -9.18 2.89 -33.76
CA ASP A 302 -9.43 3.80 -34.91
C ASP A 302 -9.95 5.19 -34.47
N GLY A 303 -10.64 5.25 -33.32
CA GLY A 303 -11.10 6.48 -32.69
C GLY A 303 -10.02 7.25 -31.90
N GLY A 304 -8.78 6.74 -31.87
CA GLY A 304 -7.66 7.38 -31.20
C GLY A 304 -7.57 7.16 -29.68
N VAL A 305 -8.32 6.21 -29.12
CA VAL A 305 -8.22 5.83 -27.69
C VAL A 305 -7.17 4.74 -27.52
N HIS A 306 -6.25 4.92 -26.58
CA HIS A 306 -5.24 3.92 -26.20
C HIS A 306 -5.87 2.92 -25.22
N ILE A 307 -5.72 1.62 -25.49
CA ILE A 307 -6.19 0.54 -24.62
C ILE A 307 -4.98 -0.26 -24.17
N VAL A 308 -4.74 -0.26 -22.86
CA VAL A 308 -3.65 -0.98 -22.20
C VAL A 308 -4.24 -2.20 -21.48
N GLY A 309 -3.97 -3.39 -22.00
CA GLY A 309 -4.46 -4.68 -21.49
C GLY A 309 -3.37 -5.60 -20.95
N TYR A 310 -2.25 -5.06 -20.46
CA TYR A 310 -1.15 -5.86 -19.92
C TYR A 310 -1.60 -6.76 -18.75
N THR A 311 -1.17 -8.03 -18.77
CA THR A 311 -1.47 -9.02 -17.73
C THR A 311 -0.36 -9.14 -16.67
N ASP A 312 0.73 -8.40 -16.86
CA ASP A 312 1.98 -8.51 -16.10
C ASP A 312 2.38 -7.19 -15.40
N LEU A 313 1.42 -6.33 -15.04
CA LEU A 313 1.69 -5.00 -14.49
C LEU A 313 2.63 -5.01 -13.27
N ALA A 314 2.51 -6.00 -12.37
CA ALA A 314 3.44 -6.13 -11.25
C ALA A 314 4.88 -6.45 -11.69
N SER A 315 5.04 -7.23 -12.76
CA SER A 315 6.34 -7.58 -13.35
C SER A 315 7.02 -6.38 -14.04
N ARG A 316 6.28 -5.31 -14.34
CA ARG A 316 6.81 -4.04 -14.88
C ARG A 316 7.35 -3.09 -13.81
N LEU A 317 7.27 -3.49 -12.54
CA LEU A 317 7.91 -2.83 -11.40
C LEU A 317 8.73 -3.85 -10.57
N PRO A 318 9.65 -4.59 -11.21
CA PRO A 318 10.13 -5.87 -10.70
C PRO A 318 10.89 -5.79 -9.38
N GLY A 319 11.72 -4.76 -9.17
CA GLY A 319 12.46 -4.57 -7.91
C GLY A 319 11.52 -4.41 -6.71
N GLN A 320 10.49 -3.57 -6.84
CA GLN A 320 9.52 -3.33 -5.78
C GLN A 320 8.60 -4.54 -5.58
N ALA A 321 8.19 -5.21 -6.66
CA ALA A 321 7.39 -6.43 -6.58
C ALA A 321 8.14 -7.56 -5.87
N SER A 322 9.42 -7.77 -6.21
CA SER A 322 10.28 -8.75 -5.56
C SER A 322 10.48 -8.42 -4.07
N GLN A 323 10.65 -7.14 -3.73
CA GLN A 323 10.79 -6.72 -2.33
C GLN A 323 9.54 -7.02 -1.51
N LEU A 324 8.34 -6.66 -2.00
CA LEU A 324 7.10 -6.90 -1.26
C LEU A 324 6.78 -8.39 -1.21
N TYR A 325 6.90 -9.10 -2.33
CA TYR A 325 6.68 -10.54 -2.39
C TYR A 325 7.63 -11.32 -1.47
N GLY A 326 8.93 -11.05 -1.53
CA GLY A 326 9.89 -11.68 -0.60
C GLY A 326 9.64 -11.32 0.86
N THR A 327 9.07 -10.14 1.15
CA THR A 327 8.64 -9.81 2.52
C THR A 327 7.45 -10.66 2.96
N ASN A 328 6.49 -10.95 2.07
CA ASN A 328 5.40 -11.89 2.34
C ASN A 328 5.94 -13.31 2.60
N VAL A 329 6.91 -13.76 1.79
CA VAL A 329 7.62 -15.04 2.01
C VAL A 329 8.31 -15.06 3.38
N VAL A 330 9.04 -14.01 3.75
CA VAL A 330 9.65 -13.89 5.08
C VAL A 330 8.61 -13.98 6.20
N ASN A 331 7.44 -13.35 6.04
CA ASN A 331 6.39 -13.40 7.05
C ASN A 331 5.75 -14.79 7.14
N LEU A 332 5.60 -15.51 6.02
CA LEU A 332 5.24 -16.92 6.02
C LEU A 332 6.30 -17.76 6.74
N MET A 333 7.58 -17.55 6.45
CA MET A 333 8.67 -18.29 7.11
C MET A 333 8.73 -18.01 8.63
N LYS A 334 8.38 -16.80 9.09
CA LYS A 334 8.23 -16.53 10.52
C LYS A 334 7.11 -17.35 11.16
N LEU A 335 6.00 -17.52 10.45
CA LEU A 335 4.86 -18.31 10.92
C LEU A 335 5.22 -19.80 10.99
N LEU A 336 5.91 -20.31 9.97
CA LEU A 336 6.40 -21.69 9.90
C LEU A 336 7.55 -21.98 10.87
N THR A 337 8.23 -20.96 11.42
CA THR A 337 9.43 -21.14 12.25
C THR A 337 9.35 -20.31 13.54
N PRO A 338 8.43 -20.64 14.45
CA PRO A 338 8.27 -19.93 15.71
C PRO A 338 9.53 -19.98 16.59
N GLY A 339 10.32 -21.06 16.48
CA GLY A 339 11.57 -21.28 17.22
C GLY A 339 12.78 -20.48 16.69
N LYS A 340 12.71 -19.91 15.49
CA LYS A 340 13.83 -19.25 14.78
C LYS A 340 15.10 -20.12 14.70
N ASP A 341 14.90 -21.41 14.54
CA ASP A 341 15.93 -22.46 14.51
C ASP A 341 16.22 -22.97 13.09
N GLY A 342 15.65 -22.33 12.06
CA GLY A 342 15.81 -22.72 10.66
C GLY A 342 15.10 -24.02 10.30
N VAL A 343 14.09 -24.43 11.08
CA VAL A 343 13.26 -25.61 10.82
C VAL A 343 11.82 -25.18 10.58
N ALA A 344 11.31 -25.42 9.37
CA ALA A 344 9.92 -25.16 9.03
C ALA A 344 9.02 -26.23 9.66
N GLN A 345 7.96 -25.80 10.33
CA GLN A 345 6.97 -26.66 10.98
C GLN A 345 5.58 -26.34 10.44
N LEU A 346 4.93 -27.36 9.86
CA LEU A 346 3.60 -27.23 9.27
C LEU A 346 2.54 -27.80 10.21
N ASP A 347 1.94 -26.89 10.98
CA ASP A 347 0.83 -27.19 11.88
C ASP A 347 -0.52 -27.06 11.17
N PHE A 348 -1.26 -28.16 11.00
CA PHE A 348 -2.58 -28.16 10.35
C PHE A 348 -3.72 -27.71 11.27
N ASP A 349 -3.45 -27.53 12.56
CA ASP A 349 -4.39 -26.86 13.47
C ASP A 349 -4.36 -25.34 13.28
N ASP A 350 -3.29 -24.79 12.67
CA ASP A 350 -3.26 -23.39 12.23
C ASP A 350 -4.02 -23.22 10.91
N GLU A 351 -5.09 -22.42 10.96
CA GLU A 351 -5.94 -22.14 9.80
C GLU A 351 -5.17 -21.57 8.59
N VAL A 352 -4.12 -20.77 8.81
CA VAL A 352 -3.32 -20.17 7.73
C VAL A 352 -2.53 -21.27 7.03
N HIS A 353 -1.85 -22.13 7.78
CA HIS A 353 -1.14 -23.27 7.22
C HIS A 353 -2.09 -24.21 6.47
N ARG A 354 -3.22 -24.55 7.08
CA ARG A 354 -4.21 -25.45 6.46
C ARG A 354 -4.78 -24.88 5.18
N GLN A 355 -5.06 -23.58 5.11
CA GLN A 355 -5.61 -22.92 3.93
C GLN A 355 -4.58 -22.84 2.79
N MET A 356 -3.34 -22.49 3.12
CA MET A 356 -2.28 -22.32 2.12
C MET A 356 -1.75 -23.64 1.56
N THR A 357 -1.78 -24.72 2.35
CA THR A 357 -1.23 -26.02 1.93
C THR A 357 -2.17 -26.71 0.93
N VAL A 358 -1.71 -26.85 -0.31
CA VAL A 358 -2.47 -27.49 -1.41
C VAL A 358 -2.07 -28.96 -1.62
N THR A 359 -0.83 -29.32 -1.26
CA THR A 359 -0.34 -30.70 -1.22
C THR A 359 0.50 -30.94 0.02
N ARG A 360 0.49 -32.16 0.54
CA ARG A 360 1.32 -32.60 1.66
C ARG A 360 1.55 -34.11 1.60
N ASP A 361 2.80 -34.54 1.80
CA ASP A 361 3.17 -35.96 1.93
C ASP A 361 2.63 -36.88 0.80
N GLY A 362 2.52 -36.34 -0.42
CA GLY A 362 2.01 -37.07 -1.59
C GLY A 362 0.49 -36.98 -1.81
N GLU A 363 -0.24 -36.30 -0.94
CA GLU A 363 -1.69 -36.14 -1.00
C GLU A 363 -2.09 -34.71 -1.36
N VAL A 364 -3.20 -34.57 -2.09
CA VAL A 364 -3.84 -33.28 -2.37
C VAL A 364 -4.68 -32.87 -1.15
N THR A 365 -4.41 -31.70 -0.59
CA THR A 365 -5.13 -31.15 0.58
C THR A 365 -6.10 -30.02 0.22
N PHE A 366 -6.16 -29.66 -1.07
CA PHE A 366 -7.15 -28.76 -1.65
C PHE A 366 -8.45 -29.52 -2.01
N PRO A 367 -9.65 -28.93 -1.84
CA PRO A 367 -9.91 -27.62 -1.24
C PRO A 367 -9.83 -27.64 0.30
N PRO A 368 -9.37 -26.54 0.92
CA PRO A 368 -9.40 -26.43 2.38
C PRO A 368 -10.84 -26.29 2.90
N PRO A 369 -11.11 -26.67 4.16
CA PRO A 369 -12.41 -26.41 4.78
C PRO A 369 -12.71 -24.91 4.78
N PRO A 370 -13.98 -24.48 4.70
CA PRO A 370 -14.33 -23.08 4.87
C PRO A 370 -13.82 -22.58 6.22
N ILE A 371 -13.21 -21.40 6.25
CA ILE A 371 -12.91 -20.75 7.51
C ILE A 371 -14.27 -20.33 8.09
N GLU A 372 -14.63 -20.92 9.22
CA GLU A 372 -15.63 -20.30 10.08
C GLU A 372 -14.98 -19.03 10.60
N VAL A 373 -15.08 -17.97 9.79
CA VAL A 373 -14.95 -16.62 10.33
C VAL A 373 -16.02 -16.62 11.40
N SER A 374 -15.61 -16.73 12.66
CA SER A 374 -16.40 -16.23 13.78
C SER A 374 -16.66 -14.80 13.37
N VAL A 375 -17.81 -14.62 12.71
CA VAL A 375 -18.40 -13.33 12.49
C VAL A 375 -18.64 -12.91 13.91
N ALA A 376 -17.67 -12.22 14.52
CA ALA A 376 -17.99 -11.29 15.59
C ALA A 376 -19.19 -10.56 15.02
N PRO A 377 -20.41 -10.82 15.56
CA PRO A 377 -21.64 -10.64 14.84
C PRO A 377 -21.57 -9.29 14.22
N ALA A 378 -21.75 -9.23 12.88
CA ALA A 378 -21.71 -8.00 12.12
C ALA A 378 -22.42 -6.99 13.00
N LYS A 379 -21.67 -6.03 13.53
CA LYS A 379 -22.25 -5.03 14.42
C LYS A 379 -23.29 -4.40 13.51
N ALA A 380 -24.54 -4.80 13.71
CA ALA A 380 -25.62 -4.48 12.81
C ALA A 380 -25.47 -2.99 12.58
N ALA A 381 -25.42 -2.56 11.31
CA ALA A 381 -25.54 -1.15 11.00
C ALA A 381 -26.77 -0.70 11.77
N GLY A 382 -26.52 -0.04 12.89
CA GLY A 382 -27.57 0.31 13.80
C GLY A 382 -28.41 1.25 12.98
N ALA A 383 -29.65 0.86 12.70
CA ALA A 383 -30.69 1.86 12.59
C ALA A 383 -30.42 2.86 13.71
N VAL A 384 -30.37 4.15 13.37
CA VAL A 384 -30.32 5.23 14.34
C VAL A 384 -31.61 5.15 15.14
N VAL A 385 -31.64 4.23 16.09
CA VAL A 385 -32.54 4.26 17.23
C VAL A 385 -31.91 5.29 18.15
N PRO A 386 -32.66 6.31 18.60
CA PRO A 386 -32.17 7.26 19.57
C PRO A 386 -31.59 6.46 20.74
N THR A 387 -30.29 6.63 20.99
CA THR A 387 -29.58 5.90 22.03
C THR A 387 -30.29 6.10 23.36
N ALA A 388 -31.03 5.10 23.82
CA ALA A 388 -31.25 4.91 25.24
C ALA A 388 -29.86 4.67 25.87
N PRO A 389 -29.58 5.30 27.02
CA PRO A 389 -28.23 5.53 27.49
C PRO A 389 -27.52 4.20 27.78
N VAL A 390 -26.40 4.00 27.10
CA VAL A 390 -25.38 3.02 27.47
C VAL A 390 -25.04 3.26 28.94
N ALA A 391 -25.16 2.22 29.78
CA ALA A 391 -24.63 2.28 31.13
C ALA A 391 -23.15 2.70 31.02
N PRO A 392 -22.74 3.77 31.71
CA PRO A 392 -21.47 4.41 31.46
C PRO A 392 -20.33 3.39 31.65
N PRO A 393 -19.22 3.52 30.91
CA PRO A 393 -18.00 2.81 31.29
C PRO A 393 -17.75 3.09 32.78
N PRO A 394 -17.19 2.12 33.54
CA PRO A 394 -16.83 2.39 34.93
C PRO A 394 -16.05 3.71 34.92
N PRO A 395 -16.42 4.67 35.79
CA PRO A 395 -15.86 6.01 35.74
C PRO A 395 -14.35 5.88 35.66
N PRO A 396 -13.67 6.61 34.76
CA PRO A 396 -12.22 6.56 34.68
C PRO A 396 -11.72 6.73 36.10
N ASP A 397 -10.96 5.75 36.61
CA ASP A 397 -10.58 5.68 38.02
C ASP A 397 -10.17 7.08 38.45
N GLN A 398 -11.02 7.76 39.22
CA GLN A 398 -10.78 9.15 39.59
C GLN A 398 -9.45 9.23 40.33
N TRP A 399 -9.08 8.13 41.00
CA TRP A 399 -7.80 7.95 41.64
C TRP A 399 -6.62 7.93 40.67
N SER A 400 -6.75 7.46 39.43
CA SER A 400 -5.68 7.50 38.41
C SER A 400 -5.41 8.94 37.94
N ARG A 401 -6.46 9.76 37.76
CA ARG A 401 -6.34 11.19 37.45
C ARG A 401 -5.81 11.97 38.66
N PHE A 402 -6.32 11.67 39.86
CA PHE A 402 -5.81 12.22 41.11
C PHE A 402 -4.35 11.84 41.37
N ARG A 403 -3.92 10.60 41.07
CA ARG A 403 -2.53 10.14 41.16
C ARG A 403 -1.65 10.87 40.15
N GLY A 404 -2.12 11.07 38.93
CA GLY A 404 -1.40 11.86 37.91
C GLY A 404 -1.22 13.32 38.34
N VAL A 405 -2.26 13.94 38.90
CA VAL A 405 -2.18 15.32 39.42
C VAL A 405 -1.31 15.38 40.68
N LEU A 406 -1.45 14.44 41.62
CA LEU A 406 -0.60 14.35 42.82
C LEU A 406 0.86 14.14 42.46
N LEU A 407 1.15 13.31 41.46
CA LEU A 407 2.50 13.09 40.96
C LEU A 407 3.06 14.36 40.32
N ALA A 408 2.26 15.06 39.49
CA ALA A 408 2.67 16.33 38.90
C ALA A 408 2.93 17.42 39.96
N VAL A 409 2.08 17.51 40.99
CA VAL A 409 2.27 18.43 42.12
C VAL A 409 3.49 18.05 42.95
N ALA A 410 3.70 16.76 43.23
CA ALA A 410 4.87 16.28 43.98
C ALA A 410 6.17 16.54 43.21
N VAL A 411 6.18 16.30 41.90
CA VAL A 411 7.31 16.64 41.01
C VAL A 411 7.54 18.15 41.02
N TRP A 412 6.48 18.95 40.92
CA TRP A 412 6.60 20.42 40.94
C TRP A 412 7.14 20.94 42.28
N LEU A 413 6.67 20.42 43.42
CA LEU A 413 7.19 20.73 44.75
C LEU A 413 8.64 20.29 44.91
N LEU A 414 9.01 19.09 44.42
CA LEU A 414 10.39 18.62 44.44
C LEU A 414 11.31 19.54 43.61
N LEU A 415 10.84 19.96 42.44
CA LEU A 415 11.55 20.93 41.59
C LEU A 415 11.75 22.27 42.30
N THR A 416 10.81 22.72 43.14
CA THR A 416 10.96 23.96 43.92
C THR A 416 12.05 23.90 45.00
N LEU A 417 12.38 22.69 45.48
CA LEU A 417 13.42 22.48 46.49
C LEU A 417 14.83 22.41 45.89
N ILE A 418 14.94 22.10 44.59
CA ILE A 418 16.21 21.85 43.90
C ILE A 418 16.61 23.03 43.01
N LEU A 419 15.65 23.78 42.47
CA LEU A 419 15.90 24.76 41.41
C LEU A 419 15.87 26.22 41.91
N PRO A 420 16.72 27.11 41.36
CA PRO A 420 16.69 28.54 41.67
C PRO A 420 15.33 29.19 41.35
N GLY A 421 14.91 30.17 42.16
CA GLY A 421 13.62 30.86 42.03
C GLY A 421 13.32 31.42 40.62
N GLY A 422 14.31 31.97 39.93
CA GLY A 422 14.14 32.48 38.56
C GLY A 422 13.90 31.38 37.51
N PHE A 423 14.42 30.18 37.74
CA PHE A 423 14.26 29.04 36.84
C PHE A 423 12.85 28.42 36.96
N LEU A 424 12.27 28.44 38.16
CA LEU A 424 10.88 28.02 38.40
C LEU A 424 9.88 28.86 37.62
N SER A 425 10.09 30.19 37.56
CA SER A 425 9.27 31.08 36.74
C SER A 425 9.34 30.70 35.25
N SER A 426 10.54 30.37 34.76
CA SER A 426 10.75 29.96 33.36
C SER A 426 10.06 28.62 33.04
N ILE A 427 10.07 27.66 33.96
CA ILE A 427 9.35 26.38 33.81
C ILE A 427 7.83 26.59 33.76
N LEU A 428 7.29 27.46 34.63
CA LEU A 428 5.86 27.77 34.65
C LEU A 428 5.43 28.42 33.33
N VAL A 429 6.20 29.41 32.85
CA VAL A 429 5.96 30.06 31.56
C VAL A 429 6.05 29.05 30.42
N PHE A 430 7.03 28.16 30.43
CA PHE A 430 7.17 27.09 29.42
C PHE A 430 5.97 26.13 29.41
N GLY A 431 5.50 25.70 30.58
CA GLY A 431 4.32 24.83 30.70
C GLY A 431 3.05 25.50 30.16
N LEU A 432 2.80 26.75 30.55
CA LEU A 432 1.65 27.52 30.05
C LEU A 432 1.75 27.76 28.54
N ALA A 433 2.93 28.14 28.04
CA ALA A 433 3.17 28.33 26.61
C ALA A 433 2.95 27.03 25.80
N SER A 434 3.30 25.87 26.36
CA SER A 434 3.06 24.56 25.73
C SER A 434 1.57 24.24 25.63
N VAL A 435 0.80 24.51 26.68
CA VAL A 435 -0.66 24.35 26.66
C VAL A 435 -1.31 25.28 25.63
N VAL A 436 -0.91 26.55 25.63
CA VAL A 436 -1.39 27.52 24.63
C VAL A 436 -1.03 27.06 23.22
N GLY A 437 0.22 26.64 22.98
CA GLY A 437 0.69 26.14 21.69
C GLY A 437 -0.11 24.93 21.19
N TYR A 438 -0.43 23.98 22.08
CA TYR A 438 -1.26 22.81 21.75
C TYR A 438 -2.64 23.23 21.21
N TYR A 439 -3.36 24.09 21.94
CA TYR A 439 -4.69 24.52 21.52
C TYR A 439 -4.67 25.41 20.26
N VAL A 440 -3.66 26.25 20.11
CA VAL A 440 -3.52 27.11 18.92
C VAL A 440 -3.27 26.30 17.66
N ILE A 441 -2.39 25.29 17.71
CA ILE A 441 -2.08 24.43 16.56
C ILE A 441 -3.28 23.55 16.19
N TRP A 442 -3.98 23.01 17.20
CA TRP A 442 -5.16 22.17 16.97
C TRP A 442 -6.29 22.91 16.25
N GLY A 443 -6.38 24.23 16.42
CA GLY A 443 -7.38 25.08 15.77
C GLY A 443 -7.07 25.45 14.31
N VAL A 444 -5.92 25.04 13.76
CA VAL A 444 -5.53 25.40 12.39
C VAL A 444 -6.23 24.50 11.37
N GLN A 445 -6.79 25.12 10.33
CA GLN A 445 -7.44 24.41 9.23
C GLN A 445 -6.43 23.51 8.47
N PRO A 446 -6.80 22.27 8.07
CA PRO A 446 -5.88 21.34 7.41
C PRO A 446 -5.22 21.89 6.14
N ALA A 447 -5.93 22.73 5.38
CA ALA A 447 -5.42 23.38 4.18
C ALA A 447 -4.24 24.35 4.45
N LEU A 448 -4.03 24.75 5.71
CA LEU A 448 -2.98 25.69 6.14
C LEU A 448 -1.81 25.02 6.86
N TYR A 449 -1.72 23.69 6.91
CA TYR A 449 -0.62 23.00 7.58
C TYR A 449 0.75 23.30 6.97
N THR A 450 0.87 23.40 5.65
CA THR A 450 2.15 23.76 5.01
C THR A 450 2.55 25.22 5.29
N PRO A 451 1.65 26.22 5.16
CA PRO A 451 1.91 27.56 5.69
C PRO A 451 2.26 27.61 7.19
N LEU A 452 1.60 26.80 8.02
CA LEU A 452 1.89 26.72 9.46
C LEU A 452 3.31 26.21 9.73
N MET A 453 3.76 25.19 9.00
CA MET A 453 5.14 24.70 9.08
C MET A 453 6.14 25.80 8.69
N SER A 454 5.86 26.54 7.61
CA SER A 454 6.70 27.67 7.18
C SER A 454 6.78 28.78 8.24
N VAL A 455 5.66 29.15 8.86
CA VAL A 455 5.61 30.12 9.98
C VAL A 455 6.41 29.62 11.18
N SER A 456 6.24 28.36 11.56
CA SER A 456 6.96 27.78 12.71
C SER A 456 8.48 27.80 12.50
N ASN A 457 8.92 27.58 11.26
CA ASN A 457 10.33 27.71 10.88
C ASN A 457 10.81 29.16 10.95
N ALA A 458 10.00 30.13 10.52
CA ALA A 458 10.31 31.56 10.66
C ALA A 458 10.46 31.97 12.14
N ILE A 459 9.54 31.54 13.00
CA ILE A 459 9.54 31.82 14.45
C ILE A 459 10.74 31.17 15.14
N SER A 460 11.20 30.00 14.67
CA SER A 460 12.41 29.35 15.20
C SER A 460 13.67 30.22 15.08
N GLY A 461 13.65 31.23 14.20
CA GLY A 461 14.67 32.28 14.12
C GLY A 461 14.82 33.15 15.37
N ILE A 462 13.94 32.99 16.38
CA ILE A 462 14.06 33.63 17.71
C ILE A 462 15.40 33.34 18.41
N THR A 463 16.12 32.29 18.00
CA THR A 463 17.50 32.01 18.42
C THR A 463 18.45 33.20 18.21
N ILE A 464 18.13 34.12 17.29
CA ILE A 464 18.83 35.40 17.12
C ILE A 464 18.92 36.21 18.42
N VAL A 465 17.90 36.16 19.29
CA VAL A 465 17.88 36.90 20.57
C VAL A 465 19.00 36.39 21.48
N GLY A 466 19.15 35.07 21.59
CA GLY A 466 20.21 34.46 22.38
C GLY A 466 21.60 34.72 21.80
N ALA A 467 21.72 34.79 20.47
CA ALA A 467 22.98 35.11 19.82
C ALA A 467 23.39 36.59 20.03
N ILE A 468 22.44 37.52 19.99
CA ILE A 468 22.69 38.96 20.24
C ILE A 468 23.24 39.17 21.64
N THR A 469 22.75 38.46 22.67
CA THR A 469 23.26 38.63 24.05
C THR A 469 24.72 38.18 24.21
N GLN A 470 25.26 37.40 23.27
CA GLN A 470 26.64 36.91 23.31
C GLN A 470 27.64 37.81 22.56
N LEU A 471 27.16 38.83 21.83
CA LEU A 471 28.03 39.77 21.11
C LEU A 471 28.89 40.63 22.06
N THR A 472 28.45 40.82 23.30
CA THR A 472 29.19 41.59 24.32
C THR A 472 30.17 40.75 25.12
N SER A 473 30.44 39.51 24.71
CA SER A 473 31.41 38.64 25.38
C SER A 473 32.84 39.15 25.20
N ASP A 474 33.70 39.05 26.21
CA ASP A 474 35.12 39.40 26.11
C ASP A 474 35.95 38.40 25.27
N LEU A 475 35.34 37.28 24.87
CA LEU A 475 35.98 36.19 24.15
C LEU A 475 35.69 36.28 22.65
N LEU A 476 36.73 36.50 21.84
CA LEU A 476 36.61 36.66 20.38
C LEU A 476 35.93 35.47 19.68
N HIS A 477 36.18 34.23 20.13
CA HIS A 477 35.56 33.05 19.55
C HIS A 477 34.04 32.97 19.84
N VAL A 478 33.60 33.46 21.00
CA VAL A 478 32.18 33.56 21.34
C VAL A 478 31.50 34.61 20.47
N GLN A 479 32.14 35.77 20.28
CA GLN A 479 31.64 36.82 19.39
C GLN A 479 31.49 36.32 17.94
N LEU A 480 32.48 35.56 17.43
CA LEU A 480 32.44 35.02 16.08
C LEU A 480 31.33 33.98 15.89
N LEU A 481 31.15 33.08 16.86
CA LEU A 481 30.04 32.12 16.86
C LEU A 481 28.68 32.82 16.96
N ALA A 482 28.57 33.84 17.81
CA ALA A 482 27.37 34.66 17.95
C ALA A 482 27.02 35.38 16.64
N PHE A 483 28.01 35.94 15.96
CA PHE A 483 27.84 36.58 14.65
C PHE A 483 27.30 35.60 13.60
N VAL A 484 27.90 34.40 13.50
CA VAL A 484 27.41 33.35 12.58
C VAL A 484 25.99 32.93 12.92
N ALA A 485 25.68 32.73 14.21
CA ALA A 485 24.34 32.38 14.66
C ALA A 485 23.30 33.46 14.32
N ILE A 486 23.65 34.75 14.43
CA ILE A 486 22.78 35.86 14.03
C ILE A 486 22.49 35.82 12.53
N VAL A 487 23.51 35.59 11.69
CA VAL A 487 23.33 35.52 10.24
C VAL A 487 22.41 34.37 9.86
N LEU A 488 22.65 33.17 10.40
CA LEU A 488 21.84 31.98 10.10
C LEU A 488 20.40 32.13 10.62
N ALA A 489 20.21 32.62 11.85
CA ALA A 489 18.89 32.86 12.42
C ALA A 489 18.13 33.96 11.64
N GLY A 490 18.84 34.99 11.16
CA GLY A 490 18.31 36.02 10.29
C GLY A 490 17.81 35.47 8.95
N ILE A 491 18.57 34.57 8.32
CA ILE A 491 18.14 33.86 7.10
C ILE A 491 16.85 33.06 7.34
N ASN A 492 16.79 32.30 8.45
CA ASN A 492 15.60 31.52 8.79
C ASN A 492 14.37 32.41 9.04
N CYS A 493 14.54 33.53 9.75
CA CYS A 493 13.47 34.48 10.03
C CYS A 493 12.94 35.12 8.73
N VAL A 494 13.82 35.75 7.95
CA VAL A 494 13.44 36.47 6.72
C VAL A 494 12.91 35.52 5.66
N GLY A 495 13.61 34.39 5.42
CA GLY A 495 13.20 33.39 4.45
C GLY A 495 11.87 32.74 4.80
N GLY A 496 11.69 32.35 6.07
CA GLY A 496 10.45 31.74 6.54
C GLY A 496 9.24 32.66 6.42
N PHE A 497 9.36 33.95 6.78
CA PHE A 497 8.26 34.90 6.61
C PHE A 497 7.97 35.22 5.14
N ALA A 498 9.00 35.34 4.30
CA ALA A 498 8.82 35.58 2.86
C ALA A 498 8.10 34.42 2.16
N ILE A 499 8.47 33.17 2.46
CA ILE A 499 7.82 31.98 1.91
C ILE A 499 6.38 31.88 2.41
N THR A 500 6.17 32.05 3.72
CA THR A 500 4.83 32.06 4.31
C THR A 500 3.92 33.07 3.61
N HIS A 501 4.41 34.29 3.41
CA HIS A 501 3.63 35.34 2.76
C HIS A 501 3.23 34.96 1.34
N ARG A 502 4.16 34.40 0.54
CA ARG A 502 3.86 33.91 -0.81
C ARG A 502 2.84 32.78 -0.81
N MET A 503 2.95 31.85 0.14
CA MET A 503 2.00 30.73 0.26
C MET A 503 0.60 31.22 0.64
N LEU A 504 0.49 32.13 1.60
CA LEU A 504 -0.82 32.68 2.01
C LEU A 504 -1.44 33.55 0.90
N ALA A 505 -0.63 34.27 0.12
CA ALA A 505 -1.11 35.05 -1.02
C ALA A 505 -1.77 34.16 -2.10
N MET A 506 -1.35 32.90 -2.26
CA MET A 506 -1.97 31.94 -3.18
C MET A 506 -3.39 31.51 -2.77
N PHE A 507 -3.78 31.72 -1.50
CA PHE A 507 -5.12 31.43 -0.99
C PHE A 507 -6.08 32.62 -1.07
N GLN A 508 -5.59 33.82 -1.41
CA GLN A 508 -6.45 34.97 -1.62
C GLN A 508 -7.15 34.83 -2.97
N ARG A 509 -8.49 34.68 -2.96
CA ARG A 509 -9.30 34.73 -4.18
C ARG A 509 -9.14 36.12 -4.81
N SER A 510 -8.79 36.17 -6.09
CA SER A 510 -8.89 37.36 -6.94
C SER A 510 -10.33 37.81 -7.10
#